data_AF-A0A4R5VH38-F1
#
_entry.id   AF-A0A4R5VH38-F1
#
_cell.length_a   1.000
_cell.length_b   1.000
_cell.length_c   1.000
_cell.angle_alpha   90.00
_cell.angle_beta   90.00
_cell.angle_gamma   90.00
#
_symmetry.space_group_name_H-M   'P 1'
#
loop_
_entity.id
_entity.type
_entity.pdbx_description
1 polymer ?
#
loop_
_entity_poly.entity_id
_entity_poly.type
_entity_poly.pdbx_seq_one_letter_code
_entity_poly.pdbx_strand_id
1 'polypeptide(L)'
;MPSITRVIEVHQELESASNAPMLIISEILWIFFGIVFIVHLLKDRKSFSLLGLSFRGLFFVITLLIIGYLTNSIMNCNFSINETQWKKGYLKPYILSLPEHKKNVDDFSLLLNNEVNGINSIYINGEKPLWFKISLLDKHRLSKKIVLQCIIQKEPIKKPFLTYKKINKNISGQYTTNAYYETILHIPEEYKVITPKN
;
A
#
# COMPACT_ATOMS: atom_id res chain seq x y z
N MET A 1 -17.89 12.83 -11.77
CA MET A 1 -17.64 11.80 -12.81
C MET A 1 -16.17 11.87 -13.21
N PRO A 2 -15.41 10.76 -13.20
CA PRO A 2 -14.05 10.78 -13.73
C PRO A 2 -14.09 11.12 -15.23
N SER A 3 -13.17 11.96 -15.70
CA SER A 3 -13.04 12.29 -17.13
C SER A 3 -12.60 11.05 -17.92
N ILE A 4 -13.09 10.91 -19.15
CA ILE A 4 -12.73 9.79 -20.04
C ILE A 4 -11.21 9.68 -20.21
N THR A 5 -10.51 10.81 -20.27
CA THR A 5 -9.04 10.88 -20.32
C THR A 5 -8.37 10.16 -19.15
N ARG A 6 -8.89 10.33 -17.93
CA ARG A 6 -8.34 9.69 -16.73
C ARG A 6 -8.61 8.18 -16.70
N VAL A 7 -9.70 7.73 -17.33
CA VAL A 7 -9.99 6.29 -17.47
C VAL A 7 -9.03 5.65 -18.48
N ILE A 8 -8.74 6.34 -19.58
CA ILE A 8 -7.78 5.89 -20.61
C ILE A 8 -6.36 5.82 -20.02
N GLU A 9 -5.92 6.85 -19.29
CA GLU A 9 -4.61 6.88 -18.64
C GLU A 9 -4.43 5.72 -17.66
N VAL A 10 -5.40 5.50 -16.77
CA VAL A 10 -5.36 4.40 -15.80
C VAL A 10 -5.40 3.02 -16.49
N HIS A 11 -6.13 2.89 -17.59
CA HIS A 11 -6.16 1.64 -18.36
C HIS A 11 -4.80 1.34 -19.01
N GLN A 12 -4.17 2.34 -19.61
CA GLN A 12 -2.82 2.22 -20.20
C GLN A 12 -1.76 1.91 -19.13
N GLU A 13 -1.85 2.51 -17.95
CA GLU A 13 -0.98 2.18 -16.82
C GLU A 13 -1.15 0.72 -16.38
N LEU A 14 -2.40 0.24 -16.26
CA LEU A 14 -2.70 -1.14 -15.87
C LEU A 14 -2.21 -2.17 -16.91
N GLU A 15 -2.41 -1.92 -18.21
CA GLU A 15 -1.89 -2.79 -19.27
C GLU A 15 -0.36 -2.81 -19.30
N SER A 16 0.29 -1.64 -19.11
CA SER A 16 1.75 -1.55 -19.06
C SER A 16 2.34 -2.33 -17.88
N ALA A 17 1.68 -2.33 -16.73
CA ALA A 17 2.10 -3.10 -15.54
C ALA A 17 1.89 -4.62 -15.72
N SER A 18 0.83 -5.04 -16.42
CA SER A 18 0.56 -6.45 -16.72
C SER A 18 1.59 -7.05 -17.69
N ASN A 19 2.08 -6.25 -18.65
CA ASN A 19 3.02 -6.71 -19.67
C ASN A 19 4.49 -6.61 -19.24
N ALA A 20 4.79 -5.91 -18.14
CA ALA A 20 6.16 -5.67 -17.66
C ALA A 20 7.00 -6.96 -17.47
N PRO A 21 6.48 -8.06 -16.87
CA PRO A 21 7.25 -9.31 -16.74
C PRO A 21 7.64 -9.92 -18.10
N MET A 22 6.74 -9.84 -19.09
CA MET A 22 6.98 -10.36 -20.43
C MET A 22 7.99 -9.52 -21.20
N LEU A 23 7.95 -8.19 -21.02
CA LEU A 23 8.95 -7.27 -21.58
C LEU A 23 10.35 -7.55 -21.02
N ILE A 24 10.49 -7.75 -19.70
CA ILE A 24 11.77 -8.07 -19.05
C ILE A 24 12.34 -9.40 -19.59
N ILE A 25 11.52 -10.45 -19.67
CA ILE A 25 11.94 -11.75 -20.23
C ILE A 25 12.40 -11.58 -21.68
N SER A 26 11.66 -10.78 -22.46
CA SER A 26 11.99 -10.52 -23.87
C SER A 26 13.31 -9.75 -24.01
N GLU A 27 13.57 -8.76 -23.15
CA GLU A 27 14.82 -8.00 -23.14
C GLU A 27 16.02 -8.91 -22.84
N ILE A 28 15.91 -9.79 -21.84
CA ILE A 28 16.97 -10.76 -21.49
C ILE A 28 17.27 -11.68 -22.68
N LEU A 29 16.26 -12.17 -23.38
CA LEU A 29 16.44 -13.01 -24.57
C LEU A 29 17.16 -12.26 -25.70
N TRP A 30 16.79 -11.01 -25.96
CA TRP A 30 17.43 -10.20 -27.00
C TRP A 30 18.87 -9.82 -26.65
N ILE A 31 19.17 -9.53 -25.38
CA ILE A 31 20.54 -9.34 -24.89
C ILE A 31 21.35 -10.62 -25.11
N PHE A 32 20.78 -11.78 -24.77
CA PHE A 32 21.43 -13.08 -24.99
C PHE A 32 21.74 -13.33 -26.47
N PHE A 33 20.78 -13.09 -27.38
CA PHE A 33 21.02 -13.18 -28.82
C PHE A 33 22.09 -12.20 -29.30
N GLY A 34 22.10 -10.97 -28.79
CA GLY A 34 23.14 -9.99 -29.08
C GLY A 34 24.54 -10.47 -28.68
N ILE A 35 24.69 -11.07 -27.49
CA ILE A 35 25.96 -11.62 -27.02
C ILE A 35 26.42 -12.79 -27.91
N VAL A 36 25.54 -13.75 -28.20
CA VAL A 36 25.84 -14.89 -29.07
C VAL A 36 26.28 -14.40 -30.46
N PHE A 37 25.59 -13.39 -31.00
CA PHE A 37 25.94 -12.78 -32.27
C PHE A 37 27.32 -12.11 -32.24
N ILE A 38 27.65 -11.35 -31.19
CA ILE A 38 28.98 -10.74 -31.02
C ILE A 38 30.07 -11.83 -30.98
N VAL A 39 29.86 -12.91 -30.21
CA VAL A 39 30.81 -14.03 -30.15
C VAL A 39 30.99 -14.67 -31.53
N HIS A 40 29.91 -14.84 -32.29
CA HIS A 40 29.97 -15.34 -33.66
C HIS A 40 30.79 -14.42 -34.57
N LEU A 41 30.58 -13.09 -34.49
CA LEU A 41 31.36 -12.11 -35.25
C LEU A 41 32.86 -12.16 -34.92
N LEU A 42 33.22 -12.38 -33.67
CA LEU A 42 34.61 -12.47 -33.24
C LEU A 42 35.32 -13.74 -33.72
N LYS A 43 34.59 -14.87 -33.84
CA LYS A 43 35.14 -16.15 -34.33
C LYS A 43 35.33 -16.17 -35.85
N ASP A 44 34.44 -15.55 -36.61
CA ASP A 44 34.38 -15.68 -38.07
C ASP A 44 35.29 -14.72 -38.85
N ARG A 45 36.33 -14.18 -38.20
CA ARG A 45 37.09 -13.01 -38.68
C ARG A 45 37.83 -13.17 -40.02
N LYS A 46 37.94 -14.39 -40.56
CA LYS A 46 38.79 -14.72 -41.73
C LYS A 46 38.04 -14.86 -43.06
N SER A 47 36.72 -14.77 -43.10
CA SER A 47 35.92 -15.01 -44.32
C SER A 47 34.82 -13.95 -44.50
N PHE A 48 35.21 -12.70 -44.75
CA PHE A 48 34.24 -11.62 -44.94
C PHE A 48 34.07 -11.25 -46.42
N SER A 49 32.94 -11.65 -47.00
CA SER A 49 32.42 -11.00 -48.20
C SER A 49 31.75 -9.67 -47.82
N LEU A 50 31.80 -8.68 -48.72
CA LEU A 50 31.22 -7.35 -48.50
C LEU A 50 29.72 -7.42 -48.17
N LEU A 51 28.99 -8.30 -48.85
CA LEU A 51 27.57 -8.59 -48.60
C LEU A 51 27.33 -9.16 -47.18
N GLY A 52 28.18 -10.09 -46.73
CA GLY A 52 28.08 -10.66 -45.39
C GLY A 52 28.31 -9.62 -44.29
N LEU A 53 29.19 -8.65 -44.53
CA LEU A 53 29.43 -7.55 -43.60
C LEU A 53 28.19 -6.65 -43.44
N SER A 54 27.53 -6.31 -44.56
CA SER A 54 26.32 -5.47 -44.57
C SER A 54 25.15 -6.12 -43.83
N PHE A 55 24.89 -7.41 -44.08
CA PHE A 55 23.82 -8.16 -43.38
C PHE A 55 24.08 -8.26 -41.88
N ARG A 56 25.33 -8.51 -41.48
CA ARG A 56 25.73 -8.58 -40.07
C ARG A 56 25.60 -7.22 -39.38
N GLY A 57 26.00 -6.14 -40.05
CA GLY A 57 25.84 -4.77 -39.55
C GLY A 57 24.36 -4.40 -39.36
N LEU A 58 23.51 -4.73 -40.34
CA LEU A 58 22.07 -4.50 -40.27
C LEU A 58 21.44 -5.28 -39.10
N PHE A 59 21.78 -6.56 -38.95
CA PHE A 59 21.28 -7.39 -37.84
C PHE A 59 21.69 -6.85 -36.46
N PHE A 60 22.92 -6.36 -36.34
CA PHE A 60 23.41 -5.72 -35.12
C PHE A 60 22.60 -4.47 -34.77
N VAL A 61 22.39 -3.58 -35.74
CA VAL A 61 21.61 -2.35 -35.57
C VAL A 61 20.17 -2.68 -35.15
N ILE A 62 19.54 -3.67 -35.80
CA ILE A 62 18.17 -4.10 -35.45
C ILE A 62 18.12 -4.63 -34.01
N THR A 63 19.10 -5.44 -33.60
CA THR A 63 19.16 -5.98 -32.24
C THR A 63 19.28 -4.86 -31.20
N LEU A 64 20.13 -3.86 -31.45
CA LEU A 64 20.27 -2.69 -30.58
C LEU A 64 18.98 -1.86 -30.52
N LEU A 65 18.27 -1.69 -31.63
CA LEU A 65 16.99 -0.98 -31.66
C LEU A 65 15.92 -1.71 -30.85
N ILE A 66 15.86 -3.04 -30.94
CA ILE A 66 14.91 -3.86 -30.16
C ILE A 66 15.23 -3.77 -28.67
N ILE A 67 16.50 -3.93 -28.27
CA ILE A 67 16.90 -3.78 -26.87
C ILE A 67 16.55 -2.38 -26.37
N GLY A 68 16.93 -1.33 -27.10
CA GLY A 68 16.64 0.05 -26.71
C GLY A 68 15.14 0.35 -26.57
N TYR A 69 14.31 -0.18 -27.48
CA TYR A 69 12.86 -0.08 -27.39
C TYR A 69 12.30 -0.79 -26.14
N LEU A 70 12.78 -2.00 -25.86
CA LEU A 70 12.35 -2.77 -24.69
C LEU A 70 12.79 -2.09 -23.38
N THR A 71 14.04 -1.64 -23.28
CA THR A 71 14.54 -0.89 -22.12
C THR A 71 13.70 0.35 -21.87
N ASN A 72 13.41 1.14 -22.90
CA ASN A 72 12.58 2.34 -22.77
C ASN A 72 11.15 1.99 -22.34
N SER A 73 10.58 0.91 -22.88
CA SER A 73 9.24 0.44 -22.49
C SER A 73 9.20 0.00 -21.02
N ILE A 74 10.23 -0.71 -20.55
CA ILE A 74 10.38 -1.15 -19.15
C ILE A 74 10.57 0.04 -18.21
N MET A 75 11.38 1.04 -18.60
CA MET A 75 11.57 2.26 -17.81
C MET A 75 10.29 3.07 -17.66
N ASN A 76 9.40 3.00 -18.66
CA ASN A 76 8.10 3.66 -18.64
C ASN A 76 7.00 2.83 -17.96
N CYS A 77 7.26 1.55 -17.64
CA CYS A 77 6.33 0.74 -16.85
C CYS A 77 6.26 1.31 -15.43
N ASN A 78 5.06 1.72 -15.01
CA ASN A 78 4.83 2.12 -13.64
C ASN A 78 4.72 0.86 -12.75
N PHE A 79 5.83 0.45 -12.12
CA PHE A 79 5.86 -0.66 -11.17
C PHE A 79 5.20 -0.35 -9.82
N SER A 80 4.62 0.85 -9.65
CA SER A 80 3.89 1.16 -8.44
C SER A 80 2.63 0.30 -8.33
N ILE A 81 2.46 -0.33 -7.17
CA ILE A 81 1.27 -1.10 -6.85
C ILE A 81 0.12 -0.10 -6.73
N ASN A 82 -0.93 -0.25 -7.55
CA ASN A 82 -2.09 0.62 -7.44
C ASN A 82 -2.81 0.41 -6.09
N GLU A 83 -3.56 1.41 -5.62
CA GLU A 83 -4.19 1.38 -4.29
C GLU A 83 -5.08 0.15 -4.08
N THR A 84 -5.78 -0.32 -5.12
CA THR A 84 -6.65 -1.50 -5.08
C THR A 84 -5.86 -2.79 -4.85
N GLN A 85 -4.74 -2.97 -5.54
CA GLN A 85 -3.83 -4.10 -5.38
C GLN A 85 -3.11 -4.04 -4.04
N TRP A 86 -2.68 -2.85 -3.63
CA TRP A 86 -2.08 -2.63 -2.31
C TRP A 86 -3.08 -2.97 -1.20
N LYS A 87 -4.34 -2.54 -1.33
CA LYS A 87 -5.40 -2.86 -0.38
C LYS A 87 -5.66 -4.36 -0.28
N LYS A 88 -5.70 -5.05 -1.43
CA LYS A 88 -5.99 -6.50 -1.48
C LYS A 88 -4.86 -7.35 -0.91
N GLY A 89 -3.60 -6.97 -1.16
CA GLY A 89 -2.43 -7.78 -0.79
C GLY A 89 -1.68 -7.32 0.46
N TYR A 90 -1.64 -6.02 0.73
CA TYR A 90 -0.67 -5.42 1.65
C TYR A 90 -1.30 -4.67 2.83
N LEU A 91 -2.52 -4.13 2.70
CA LEU A 91 -3.15 -3.36 3.78
C LEU A 91 -3.26 -4.18 5.07
N LYS A 92 -3.82 -5.40 4.99
CA LYS A 92 -4.01 -6.27 6.15
C LYS A 92 -2.68 -6.59 6.86
N PRO A 93 -1.66 -7.17 6.20
CA PRO A 93 -0.39 -7.46 6.86
C PRO A 93 0.32 -6.19 7.34
N TYR A 94 0.21 -5.07 6.62
CA TYR A 94 0.81 -3.80 7.02
C TYR A 94 0.21 -3.25 8.32
N ILE A 95 -1.11 -3.13 8.43
CA ILE A 95 -1.73 -2.63 9.67
C ILE A 95 -1.52 -3.62 10.83
N LEU A 96 -1.50 -4.93 10.56
CA LEU A 96 -1.20 -5.93 11.59
C LEU A 96 0.23 -5.81 12.12
N SER A 97 1.22 -5.48 11.28
CA SER A 97 2.62 -5.32 11.68
C SER A 97 2.93 -4.00 12.37
N LEU A 98 2.04 -3.01 12.30
CA LEU A 98 2.25 -1.73 13.00
C LEU A 98 2.33 -1.93 14.53
N PRO A 99 3.21 -1.16 15.20
CA PRO A 99 3.31 -1.21 16.64
C PRO A 99 2.00 -0.77 17.28
N GLU A 100 1.60 -1.51 18.32
CA GLU A 100 0.43 -1.17 19.13
C GLU A 100 0.83 -0.17 20.22
N HIS A 101 0.09 0.94 20.29
CA HIS A 101 0.25 1.95 21.32
C HIS A 101 -0.80 1.78 22.40
N LYS A 102 -0.37 1.82 23.66
CA LYS A 102 -1.25 1.73 24.83
C LYS A 102 -1.35 3.07 25.56
N LYS A 103 -2.57 3.48 25.92
CA LYS A 103 -2.84 4.64 26.77
C LYS A 103 -3.79 4.28 27.90
N ASN A 104 -3.50 4.77 29.10
CA ASN A 104 -4.39 4.58 30.24
C ASN A 104 -5.59 5.50 30.13
N VAL A 105 -6.76 4.96 30.45
CA VAL A 105 -8.03 5.66 30.45
C VAL A 105 -8.44 5.86 31.90
N ASP A 106 -8.88 7.07 32.23
CA ASP A 106 -9.43 7.40 33.54
C ASP A 106 -10.94 7.18 33.55
N ASP A 107 -11.61 7.75 32.54
CA ASP A 107 -13.05 7.73 32.38
C ASP A 107 -13.42 7.71 30.89
N PHE A 108 -14.60 7.17 30.57
CA PHE A 108 -15.10 7.10 29.20
C PHE A 108 -16.63 7.18 29.17
N SER A 109 -17.17 7.85 28.16
CA SER A 109 -18.62 7.92 27.92
C SER A 109 -18.94 7.67 26.45
N LEU A 110 -19.95 6.83 26.19
CA LEU A 110 -20.48 6.62 24.85
C LEU A 110 -21.19 7.88 24.36
N LEU A 111 -20.89 8.31 23.14
CA LEU A 111 -21.60 9.37 22.45
C LEU A 111 -22.63 8.72 21.51
N LEU A 112 -23.90 9.06 21.71
CA LEU A 112 -25.03 8.51 20.95
C LEU A 112 -25.21 9.17 19.58
N ASN A 113 -24.54 10.30 19.34
CA ASN A 113 -24.67 11.07 18.11
C ASN A 113 -23.56 10.68 17.12
N ASN A 114 -23.90 10.56 15.84
CA ASN A 114 -22.94 10.16 14.79
C ASN A 114 -22.15 11.34 14.21
N GLU A 115 -22.64 12.57 14.37
CA GLU A 115 -21.98 13.80 13.93
C GLU A 115 -21.08 14.37 15.03
N VAL A 116 -19.94 13.73 15.25
CA VAL A 116 -18.97 14.21 16.23
C VAL A 116 -17.63 14.47 15.58
N ASN A 117 -17.11 15.69 15.77
CA ASN A 117 -15.73 16.02 15.43
C ASN A 117 -14.79 15.28 16.39
N GLY A 118 -14.16 14.22 15.91
CA GLY A 118 -13.24 13.38 16.67
C GLY A 118 -12.28 12.60 15.80
N ILE A 119 -11.50 11.71 16.42
CA ILE A 119 -10.53 10.86 15.72
C ILE A 119 -11.26 9.64 15.15
N ASN A 120 -11.27 9.52 13.82
CA ASN A 120 -11.81 8.37 13.13
C ASN A 120 -10.93 7.14 13.34
N SER A 121 -11.56 5.98 13.45
CA SER A 121 -10.87 4.70 13.59
C SER A 121 -11.23 3.76 12.46
N ILE A 122 -10.21 3.16 11.86
CA ILE A 122 -10.35 2.29 10.68
C ILE A 122 -10.07 0.84 11.11
N TYR A 123 -10.98 -0.05 10.73
CA TYR A 123 -10.91 -1.49 11.03
C TYR A 123 -10.82 -2.28 9.73
N ILE A 124 -9.92 -3.25 9.69
CA ILE A 124 -9.72 -4.11 8.52
C ILE A 124 -10.83 -5.16 8.41
N ASN A 125 -11.34 -5.64 9.53
CA ASN A 125 -12.33 -6.72 9.59
C ASN A 125 -13.79 -6.22 9.55
N GLY A 126 -14.02 -4.94 9.27
CA GLY A 126 -15.37 -4.40 9.11
C GLY A 126 -16.17 -4.27 10.42
N GLU A 127 -15.49 -4.28 11.56
CA GLU A 127 -16.12 -3.97 12.84
C GLU A 127 -16.66 -2.54 12.83
N LYS A 128 -17.84 -2.35 13.43
CA LYS A 128 -18.50 -1.06 13.50
C LYS A 128 -18.10 -0.37 14.81
N PRO A 129 -17.22 0.64 14.78
CA PRO A 129 -16.88 1.36 15.98
C PRO A 129 -18.03 2.24 16.46
N LEU A 130 -18.01 2.54 17.74
CA LEU A 130 -18.88 3.55 18.34
C LEU A 130 -18.04 4.77 18.76
N TRP A 131 -18.68 5.92 18.86
CA TRP A 131 -18.03 7.15 19.30
C TRP A 131 -17.93 7.21 20.82
N PHE A 132 -16.72 7.38 21.34
CA PHE A 132 -16.48 7.54 22.76
C PHE A 132 -15.77 8.85 23.05
N LYS A 133 -16.18 9.49 24.14
CA LYS A 133 -15.42 10.55 24.79
C LYS A 133 -14.58 9.92 25.89
N ILE A 134 -13.26 9.97 25.74
CA ILE A 134 -12.30 9.29 26.61
C ILE A 134 -11.45 10.33 27.32
N SER A 135 -11.33 10.20 28.64
CA SER A 135 -10.39 10.97 29.45
C SER A 135 -9.09 10.19 29.60
N LEU A 136 -8.02 10.73 29.02
CA LEU A 136 -6.70 10.11 29.08
C LEU A 136 -5.90 10.64 30.28
N LEU A 137 -5.24 9.73 30.99
CA LEU A 137 -4.24 10.08 32.00
C LEU A 137 -2.94 10.47 31.30
N ASP A 138 -2.61 11.76 31.31
CA ASP A 138 -1.28 12.22 30.92
C ASP A 138 -0.32 12.13 32.12
N LYS A 139 0.96 11.86 31.85
CA LYS A 139 2.01 11.78 32.89
C LYS A 139 2.15 13.11 33.66
N HIS A 140 1.65 14.21 33.10
CA HIS A 140 1.64 15.55 33.68
C HIS A 140 0.22 16.05 33.96
N ARG A 141 -0.52 15.35 34.84
CA ARG A 141 -1.67 15.80 35.67
C ARG A 141 -2.93 16.42 35.02
N LEU A 142 -2.94 16.85 33.76
CA LEU A 142 -4.14 17.34 33.08
C LEU A 142 -4.76 16.23 32.26
N SER A 143 -5.93 15.74 32.70
CA SER A 143 -6.68 14.73 31.97
C SER A 143 -7.16 15.29 30.64
N LYS A 144 -6.65 14.76 29.53
CA LYS A 144 -7.04 15.22 28.19
C LYS A 144 -8.26 14.44 27.74
N LYS A 145 -9.39 15.12 27.57
CA LYS A 145 -10.59 14.54 26.97
C LYS A 145 -10.45 14.55 25.46
N ILE A 146 -10.56 13.38 24.84
CA ILE A 146 -10.58 13.21 23.38
C ILE A 146 -11.83 12.47 22.96
N VAL A 147 -12.33 12.77 21.76
CA VAL A 147 -13.40 12.00 21.14
C VAL A 147 -12.78 11.13 20.07
N LEU A 148 -13.07 9.83 20.09
CA LEU A 148 -12.58 8.87 19.10
C LEU A 148 -13.56 7.75 18.87
N GLN A 149 -13.41 7.10 17.72
CA GLN A 149 -14.10 5.85 17.41
C GLN A 149 -13.34 4.67 18.02
N CYS A 150 -14.02 3.80 18.75
CA CYS A 150 -13.41 2.53 19.16
C CYS A 150 -14.43 1.41 19.26
N ILE A 151 -13.93 0.18 19.27
CA ILE A 151 -14.69 -0.98 19.74
C ILE A 151 -14.44 -1.18 21.23
N ILE A 152 -15.34 -1.89 21.90
CA ILE A 152 -15.15 -2.27 23.30
C ILE A 152 -14.75 -3.73 23.38
N GLN A 153 -13.73 -4.00 24.19
CA GLN A 153 -13.36 -5.34 24.60
C GLN A 153 -13.40 -5.44 26.12
N LYS A 154 -14.18 -6.38 26.64
CA LYS A 154 -14.23 -6.66 28.08
C LYS A 154 -13.15 -7.67 28.44
N GLU A 155 -12.39 -7.38 29.47
CA GLU A 155 -11.27 -8.23 29.93
C GLU A 155 -11.17 -8.24 31.46
N PRO A 156 -10.53 -9.26 32.05
CA PRO A 156 -10.30 -9.36 33.49
C PRO A 156 -9.18 -8.39 33.93
N ILE A 157 -9.43 -7.08 33.78
CA ILE A 157 -8.50 -5.99 34.05
C ILE A 157 -9.03 -5.07 35.15
N LYS A 158 -8.15 -4.42 35.91
CA LYS A 158 -8.55 -3.51 36.99
C LYS A 158 -8.81 -2.07 36.54
N LYS A 159 -8.13 -1.63 35.48
CA LYS A 159 -8.20 -0.24 34.99
C LYS A 159 -8.37 -0.25 33.47
N PRO A 160 -9.26 0.59 32.92
CA PRO A 160 -9.47 0.65 31.48
C PRO A 160 -8.25 1.24 30.78
N PHE A 161 -8.02 0.78 29.55
CA PHE A 161 -6.97 1.32 28.68
C PHE A 161 -7.39 1.26 27.23
N LEU A 162 -6.79 2.11 26.42
CA LEU A 162 -6.99 2.21 24.99
C LEU A 162 -5.76 1.64 24.29
N THR A 163 -5.97 0.74 23.33
CA THR A 163 -4.96 0.39 22.34
C THR A 163 -5.33 0.96 20.98
N TYR A 164 -4.31 1.34 20.21
CA TYR A 164 -4.49 1.82 18.84
C TYR A 164 -3.18 1.69 18.07
N LYS A 165 -3.30 1.67 16.75
CA LYS A 165 -2.16 1.71 15.82
C LYS A 165 -2.18 3.02 15.02
N LYS A 166 -1.01 3.43 14.55
CA LYS A 166 -0.84 4.63 13.70
C LYS A 166 0.07 4.34 12.53
N ILE A 167 -0.29 4.87 11.37
CA ILE A 167 0.61 4.95 10.23
C ILE A 167 1.45 6.23 10.33
N ASN A 168 2.68 6.17 9.81
CA ASN A 168 3.64 7.27 9.85
C ASN A 168 3.59 8.16 8.59
N LYS A 169 2.92 7.73 7.53
CA LYS A 169 2.79 8.45 6.26
C LYS A 169 1.39 8.24 5.69
N ASN A 170 0.84 9.26 5.04
CA ASN A 170 -0.42 9.14 4.31
C ASN A 170 -0.24 8.16 3.14
N ILE A 171 -1.12 7.16 3.06
CA ILE A 171 -1.10 6.14 2.00
C ILE A 171 -2.16 6.46 0.95
N SER A 172 -3.35 6.91 1.37
CA SER A 172 -4.40 7.41 0.48
C SER A 172 -5.33 8.38 1.19
N GLY A 173 -6.36 8.87 0.48
CA GLY A 173 -7.36 9.75 1.09
C GLY A 173 -8.12 9.11 2.26
N GLN A 174 -8.25 7.79 2.28
CA GLN A 174 -8.88 7.06 3.39
C GLN A 174 -7.87 6.67 4.48
N TYR A 175 -6.62 6.36 4.10
CA TYR A 175 -5.58 5.88 5.01
C TYR A 175 -4.57 7.01 5.31
N THR A 176 -4.82 7.76 6.38
CA THR A 176 -4.04 8.96 6.75
C THR A 176 -3.42 8.87 8.14
N THR A 177 -2.39 9.68 8.40
CA THR A 177 -1.71 9.77 9.71
C THR A 177 -2.59 10.34 10.83
N ASN A 178 -3.72 10.95 10.47
CA ASN A 178 -4.65 11.57 11.42
C ASN A 178 -5.66 10.58 11.99
N ALA A 179 -5.83 9.41 11.36
CA ALA A 179 -6.72 8.35 11.82
C ALA A 179 -6.01 7.41 12.80
N TYR A 180 -6.80 6.73 13.63
CA TYR A 180 -6.32 5.57 14.38
C TYR A 180 -6.75 4.28 13.66
N TYR A 181 -6.01 3.21 13.91
CA TYR A 181 -6.24 1.90 13.30
C TYR A 181 -6.42 0.87 14.39
N GLU A 182 -7.39 -0.05 14.21
CA GLU A 182 -7.68 -1.15 15.13
C GLU A 182 -7.75 -0.65 16.58
N THR A 183 -8.62 0.33 16.83
CA THR A 183 -8.69 1.01 18.13
C THR A 183 -9.60 0.28 19.08
N ILE A 184 -9.07 -0.21 20.20
CA ILE A 184 -9.81 -1.02 21.17
C ILE A 184 -9.80 -0.33 22.51
N LEU A 185 -10.98 -0.13 23.08
CA LEU A 185 -11.15 0.29 24.46
C LEU A 185 -11.34 -0.96 25.32
N HIS A 186 -10.30 -1.32 26.06
CA HIS A 186 -10.32 -2.42 26.99
C HIS A 186 -10.92 -1.95 28.31
N ILE A 187 -12.00 -2.60 28.75
CA ILE A 187 -12.71 -2.26 29.98
C ILE A 187 -12.80 -3.46 30.92
N PRO A 188 -12.88 -3.24 32.25
CA PRO A 188 -13.16 -4.32 33.19
C PRO A 188 -14.51 -4.98 32.90
N GLU A 189 -14.61 -6.30 33.07
CA GLU A 189 -15.85 -7.07 32.83
C GLU A 189 -17.07 -6.51 33.58
N GLU A 190 -16.82 -6.03 34.80
CA GLU A 190 -17.82 -5.48 35.74
C GLU A 190 -18.48 -4.20 35.22
N TYR A 191 -17.86 -3.49 34.27
CA TYR A 191 -18.44 -2.26 33.73
C TYR A 191 -19.67 -2.56 32.88
N LYS A 192 -20.80 -1.91 33.22
CA LYS A 192 -22.01 -1.94 32.40
C LYS A 192 -21.87 -0.93 31.26
N VAL A 193 -21.71 -1.44 30.04
CA VAL A 193 -21.81 -0.64 28.83
C VAL A 193 -23.27 -0.58 28.45
N ILE A 194 -23.87 0.61 28.53
CA ILE A 194 -25.24 0.81 28.05
C ILE A 194 -25.14 1.09 26.56
N THR A 195 -25.29 0.05 25.73
CA THR A 195 -25.52 0.21 24.29
C THR A 195 -27.01 0.52 24.07
N PRO A 196 -27.35 1.52 23.23
CA PRO A 196 -28.74 1.71 22.83
C PRO A 196 -29.20 0.46 22.09
N LYS A 197 -30.30 -0.15 22.56
CA LYS A 197 -31.02 -1.14 21.76
C LYS A 197 -31.66 -0.40 20.59
N ASN A 198 -31.41 -0.87 19.37
CA ASN A 198 -32.18 -0.48 18.19
C ASN A 198 -33.68 -0.72 18.42
#